data_AF-A0A1G1N5F1-F1
#
_entry.id   AF-A0A1G1N5F1-F1
#
_cell.length_a   1.000
_cell.length_b   1.000
_cell.length_c   1.000
_cell.angle_alpha   90.00
_cell.angle_beta   90.00
_cell.angle_gamma   90.00
#
_symmetry.space_group_name_H-M   'P 1'
#
loop_
_entity.id
_entity.type
_entity.pdbx_description
1 polymer ?
#
loop_
_entity_poly.entity_id
_entity_poly.type
_entity_poly.pdbx_seq_one_letter_code
_entity_poly.pdbx_strand_id
1 'polypeptide(L)'
;MINLFKILQFSILLVSWVIAVPTVYGEESAPPLSPETKAIANQVMLNIYDTLLKAKEKYPELEQFNEKAMYENKQGIYAIVYKRSQSEEKMKKEPYEFGVTIAPMEDTIFYDQGRYAFNFALPFLGIKFAGYEKMTYGKRQYDILKAVNIHGVLLSEHQQKFLPLQMTLKPAKTSYKVKEVIEFDVELKNISAHHMYIHEINENSLYCQFNNKVWGMQRRGASGTKDVVIKSQESVHRTFLGEGLKAPGQIDLSCTYNMSIKGVKPFAKLSVKVVNE
;
A
#
# COMPACT_ATOMS: atom_id res chain seq x y z
N MET A 1 31.07 15.20 41.07
CA MET A 1 30.95 13.74 40.91
C MET A 1 29.55 13.43 40.44
N ILE A 2 29.44 12.62 39.39
CA ILE A 2 28.29 12.38 38.52
C ILE A 2 27.28 11.44 39.22
N ASN A 3 25.98 11.78 39.20
CA ASN A 3 24.92 10.98 38.55
C ASN A 3 23.52 11.55 38.84
N LEU A 4 22.83 12.01 37.81
CA LEU A 4 21.36 12.00 37.76
C LEU A 4 20.94 11.84 36.30
N PHE A 5 20.48 10.64 35.95
CA PHE A 5 19.89 10.31 34.66
C PHE A 5 18.38 10.21 34.82
N LYS A 6 17.63 11.10 34.14
CA LYS A 6 16.38 10.81 33.43
C LYS A 6 15.80 12.07 32.78
N ILE A 7 15.10 11.83 31.67
CA ILE A 7 14.17 12.68 30.90
C ILE A 7 14.69 13.08 29.50
N LEU A 8 14.25 12.25 28.53
CA LEU A 8 13.45 12.57 27.35
C LEU A 8 13.70 13.88 26.53
N GLN A 9 13.97 13.63 25.25
CA GLN A 9 13.25 14.11 24.06
C GLN A 9 13.54 15.47 23.38
N PHE A 10 13.59 15.34 22.04
CA PHE A 10 13.37 16.31 20.95
C PHE A 10 14.39 17.42 20.70
N SER A 11 14.96 17.43 19.48
CA SER A 11 14.68 18.46 18.45
C SER A 11 15.68 18.37 17.30
N ILE A 12 15.25 17.97 16.10
CA ILE A 12 15.74 18.57 14.84
C ILE A 12 14.54 18.68 13.89
N LEU A 13 13.86 19.83 13.96
CA LEU A 13 13.07 20.41 12.88
C LEU A 13 13.97 21.44 12.20
N LEU A 14 14.26 21.28 10.91
CA LEU A 14 14.64 22.40 10.06
C LEU A 14 13.62 22.46 8.92
N VAL A 15 12.67 23.37 9.12
CA VAL A 15 11.64 23.78 8.19
C VAL A 15 12.26 24.82 7.26
N SER A 16 12.42 24.50 5.99
CA SER A 16 12.70 25.49 4.95
C SER A 16 11.37 26.08 4.48
N TRP A 17 11.12 27.34 4.84
CA TRP A 17 10.03 28.14 4.30
C TRP A 17 10.40 28.58 2.88
N VAL A 18 9.63 28.16 1.89
CA VAL A 18 9.55 28.88 0.61
C VAL A 18 8.12 29.37 0.48
N ILE A 19 7.95 30.67 0.70
CA ILE A 19 6.73 31.40 0.36
C ILE A 19 6.78 31.60 -1.16
N ALA A 20 5.87 30.93 -1.88
CA ALA A 20 5.61 31.22 -3.28
C ALA A 20 4.10 31.43 -3.45
N VAL A 21 3.73 32.65 -3.85
CA VAL A 21 2.39 33.04 -4.30
C VAL A 21 2.60 33.97 -5.49
N PRO A 22 1.73 34.00 -6.50
CA PRO A 22 1.19 32.88 -7.26
C PRO A 22 1.63 33.01 -8.72
N THR A 23 1.99 31.91 -9.38
CA THR A 23 2.03 31.91 -10.85
C THR A 23 0.95 30.97 -11.35
N VAL A 24 -0.14 31.59 -11.83
CA VAL A 24 -1.11 30.94 -12.72
C VAL A 24 -0.36 30.59 -14.00
N TYR A 25 0.10 29.35 -14.09
CA TYR A 25 0.42 28.70 -15.35
C TYR A 25 -0.66 27.66 -15.57
N GLY A 26 -1.21 27.67 -16.79
CA GLY A 26 -2.42 26.95 -17.16
C GLY A 26 -2.47 25.54 -16.59
N GLU A 27 -3.65 25.15 -16.14
CA GLU A 27 -4.03 23.75 -15.97
C GLU A 27 -3.82 23.05 -17.33
N GLU A 28 -2.59 22.60 -17.57
CA GLU A 28 -2.42 21.39 -18.36
C GLU A 28 -3.05 20.32 -17.49
N SER A 29 -4.33 20.03 -17.78
CA SER A 29 -5.10 19.01 -17.09
C SER A 29 -4.22 17.78 -17.00
N ALA A 30 -4.00 17.30 -15.78
CA ALA A 30 -3.37 16.01 -15.52
C ALA A 30 -3.79 15.04 -16.63
N PRO A 31 -2.85 14.38 -17.33
CA PRO A 31 -3.22 13.51 -18.43
C PRO A 31 -4.32 12.55 -17.94
N PRO A 32 -5.43 12.44 -18.69
CA PRO A 32 -6.61 11.74 -18.20
C PRO A 32 -6.23 10.32 -17.80
N LEU A 33 -6.70 9.91 -16.62
CA LEU A 33 -6.41 8.58 -16.10
C LEU A 33 -6.82 7.52 -17.12
N SER A 34 -5.95 6.53 -17.31
CA SER A 34 -6.26 5.44 -18.22
C SER A 34 -7.59 4.80 -17.82
N PRO A 35 -8.43 4.37 -18.78
CA PRO A 35 -9.73 3.77 -18.46
C PRO A 35 -9.64 2.59 -17.50
N GLU A 36 -8.57 1.78 -17.62
CA GLU A 36 -8.29 0.67 -16.70
C GLU A 36 -8.01 1.17 -15.28
N THR A 37 -7.11 2.16 -15.11
CA THR A 37 -6.80 2.72 -13.79
C THR A 37 -8.02 3.37 -13.15
N LYS A 38 -8.85 4.07 -13.94
CA LYS A 38 -10.10 4.67 -13.47
C LYS A 38 -11.11 3.61 -13.02
N ALA A 39 -11.26 2.52 -13.77
CA ALA A 39 -12.14 1.41 -13.40
C ALA A 39 -11.70 0.75 -12.08
N ILE A 40 -10.40 0.51 -11.91
CA ILE A 40 -9.85 -0.06 -10.67
C ILE A 40 -10.01 0.92 -9.50
N ALA A 41 -9.77 2.21 -9.71
CA ALA A 41 -9.99 3.24 -8.70
C ALA A 41 -11.45 3.27 -8.23
N ASN A 42 -12.41 3.24 -9.16
CA ASN A 42 -13.82 3.17 -8.84
C ASN A 42 -14.19 1.88 -8.10
N GLN A 43 -13.66 0.73 -8.51
CA GLN A 43 -13.88 -0.53 -7.79
C GLN A 43 -13.36 -0.46 -6.34
N VAL A 44 -12.19 0.15 -6.12
CA VAL A 44 -11.64 0.34 -4.78
C VAL A 44 -12.57 1.21 -3.92
N MET A 45 -13.05 2.32 -4.47
CA MET A 45 -13.94 3.22 -3.74
C MET A 45 -15.29 2.57 -3.41
N LEU A 46 -15.85 1.77 -4.32
CA LEU A 46 -17.04 0.96 -4.07
C LEU A 46 -16.81 -0.07 -2.95
N ASN A 47 -15.66 -0.76 -2.96
CA ASN A 47 -15.33 -1.72 -1.89
C ASN A 47 -15.17 -1.03 -0.52
N ILE A 48 -14.60 0.18 -0.47
CA ILE A 48 -14.51 1.00 0.75
C ILE A 48 -15.93 1.37 1.22
N TYR A 49 -16.80 1.82 0.31
CA TYR A 49 -18.19 2.15 0.61
C TYR A 49 -18.96 0.96 1.19
N ASP A 50 -18.85 -0.22 0.58
CA ASP A 50 -19.49 -1.45 1.06
C ASP A 50 -18.97 -1.87 2.44
N THR A 51 -17.69 -1.63 2.71
CA THR A 51 -17.09 -1.89 4.03
C THR A 51 -17.65 -0.95 5.08
N LEU A 52 -17.83 0.32 4.75
CA LEU A 52 -18.46 1.31 5.62
C LEU A 52 -19.92 0.98 5.90
N LEU A 53 -20.69 0.56 4.89
CA LEU A 53 -22.08 0.12 5.08
C LEU A 53 -22.19 -1.05 6.05
N LYS A 54 -21.32 -2.05 5.93
CA LYS A 54 -21.28 -3.19 6.86
C LYS A 54 -20.81 -2.79 8.26
N ALA A 55 -19.90 -1.82 8.35
CA ALA A 55 -19.37 -1.34 9.63
C ALA A 55 -20.43 -0.63 10.50
N LYS A 56 -21.54 -0.15 9.92
CA LYS A 56 -22.63 0.52 10.64
C LYS A 56 -23.16 -0.28 11.83
N GLU A 57 -23.21 -1.61 11.71
CA GLU A 57 -23.72 -2.49 12.77
C GLU A 57 -22.86 -2.45 14.04
N LYS A 58 -21.58 -2.09 13.90
CA LYS A 58 -20.59 -2.13 14.98
C LYS A 58 -20.19 -0.74 15.48
N TYR A 59 -20.28 0.28 14.63
CA TYR A 59 -19.77 1.62 14.91
C TYR A 59 -20.92 2.63 14.91
N PRO A 60 -21.41 3.05 16.09
CA PRO A 60 -22.57 3.95 16.20
C PRO A 60 -22.38 5.30 15.49
N GLU A 61 -21.14 5.76 15.35
CA GLU A 61 -20.82 6.97 14.62
C GLU A 61 -21.09 6.90 13.12
N LEU A 62 -21.29 5.69 12.56
CA LEU A 62 -21.66 5.45 11.17
C LEU A 62 -23.17 5.21 10.96
N GLU A 63 -24.00 5.29 12.00
CA GLU A 63 -25.43 4.95 11.93
C GLU A 63 -26.16 5.66 10.77
N GLN A 64 -25.80 6.94 10.53
CA GLN A 64 -26.38 7.78 9.48
C GLN A 64 -25.68 7.67 8.12
N PHE A 65 -24.62 6.87 7.99
CA PHE A 65 -23.91 6.66 6.74
C PHE A 65 -24.83 5.99 5.70
N ASN A 66 -24.92 6.56 4.51
CA ASN A 66 -25.77 6.09 3.41
C ASN A 66 -25.24 6.63 2.07
N GLU A 67 -25.97 6.37 1.00
CA GLU A 67 -25.63 6.77 -0.38
C GLU A 67 -25.36 8.26 -0.57
N LYS A 68 -25.93 9.14 0.27
CA LYS A 68 -25.68 10.59 0.20
C LYS A 68 -24.23 10.96 0.54
N ALA A 69 -23.49 10.06 1.17
CA ALA A 69 -22.06 10.25 1.43
C ALA A 69 -21.20 10.03 0.19
N MET A 70 -21.73 9.45 -0.88
CA MET A 70 -20.98 9.11 -2.10
C MET A 70 -21.32 10.07 -3.25
N TYR A 71 -20.30 10.55 -3.95
CA TYR A 71 -20.43 11.37 -5.16
C TYR A 71 -19.26 11.09 -6.12
N GLU A 72 -19.30 11.63 -7.33
CA GLU A 72 -18.16 11.55 -8.27
C GLU A 72 -17.35 12.85 -8.24
N ASN A 73 -16.03 12.73 -8.14
CA ASN A 73 -15.12 13.86 -8.24
C ASN A 73 -14.95 14.33 -9.72
N LYS A 74 -14.17 15.39 -9.93
CA LYS A 74 -13.95 15.98 -11.27
C LYS A 74 -13.39 14.99 -12.32
N GLN A 75 -12.77 13.90 -11.88
CA GLN A 75 -12.22 12.86 -12.75
C GLN A 75 -13.18 11.69 -13.00
N GLY A 76 -14.42 11.78 -12.49
CA GLY A 76 -15.41 10.71 -12.51
C GLY A 76 -14.97 9.50 -11.67
N ILE A 77 -14.20 9.75 -10.60
CA ILE A 77 -13.88 8.75 -9.60
C ILE A 77 -14.77 8.97 -8.38
N TYR A 78 -15.31 7.91 -7.80
CA TYR A 78 -16.09 8.01 -6.59
C TYR A 78 -15.30 8.65 -5.43
N ALA A 79 -15.99 9.45 -4.65
CA ALA A 79 -15.52 10.09 -3.45
C ALA A 79 -16.54 9.85 -2.35
N ILE A 80 -16.06 9.62 -1.13
CA ILE A 80 -16.91 9.40 0.04
C ILE A 80 -16.60 10.52 1.02
N VAL A 81 -17.61 11.30 1.39
CA VAL A 81 -17.50 12.34 2.43
C VAL A 81 -18.64 12.14 3.42
N TYR A 82 -18.29 11.96 4.68
CA TYR A 82 -19.23 11.72 5.75
C TYR A 82 -18.97 12.63 6.94
N LYS A 83 -20.04 13.25 7.42
CA LYS A 83 -20.07 14.04 8.64
C LYS A 83 -21.27 13.59 9.45
N ARG A 84 -21.04 13.11 10.67
CA ARG A 84 -22.14 12.68 11.55
C ARG A 84 -22.99 13.90 11.92
N SER A 85 -24.31 13.79 11.76
CA SER A 85 -25.24 14.84 12.18
C SER A 85 -25.42 14.79 13.69
N GLN A 86 -24.96 15.82 14.39
CA GLN A 86 -25.10 16.00 15.83
C GLN A 86 -25.22 17.49 16.17
N SER A 87 -25.70 17.81 17.37
CA SER A 87 -25.66 19.17 17.91
C SER A 87 -24.22 19.72 17.92
N GLU A 88 -24.05 21.02 17.70
CA GLU A 88 -22.72 21.66 17.67
C GLU A 88 -21.86 21.35 18.91
N GLU A 89 -22.47 21.34 20.10
CA GLU A 89 -21.75 21.06 21.34
C GLU A 89 -21.17 19.63 21.37
N LYS A 90 -21.93 18.65 20.87
CA LYS A 90 -21.47 17.27 20.71
C LYS A 90 -20.41 17.15 19.61
N MET A 91 -20.53 17.87 18.50
CA MET A 91 -19.50 17.89 17.46
C MET A 91 -18.17 18.46 17.96
N LYS A 92 -18.19 19.45 18.86
CA LYS A 92 -16.97 19.98 19.50
C LYS A 92 -16.32 18.96 20.43
N LYS A 93 -17.13 18.16 21.14
CA LYS A 93 -16.66 17.17 22.12
C LYS A 93 -16.25 15.83 21.47
N GLU A 94 -16.94 15.43 20.42
CA GLU A 94 -16.83 14.12 19.77
C GLU A 94 -16.95 14.23 18.24
N PRO A 95 -16.03 14.94 17.58
CA PRO A 95 -16.06 15.04 16.13
C PRO A 95 -15.85 13.65 15.52
N TYR A 96 -16.73 13.31 14.58
CA TYR A 96 -16.50 12.21 13.66
C TYR A 96 -16.87 12.62 12.25
N GLU A 97 -15.85 12.77 11.42
CA GLU A 97 -15.95 13.21 10.04
C GLU A 97 -14.79 12.59 9.26
N PHE A 98 -15.05 12.12 8.04
CA PHE A 98 -14.00 11.69 7.15
C PHE A 98 -14.36 11.99 5.70
N GLY A 99 -13.32 12.10 4.89
CA GLY A 99 -13.42 12.14 3.44
C GLY A 99 -12.35 11.26 2.83
N VAL A 100 -12.65 10.58 1.73
CA VAL A 100 -11.67 9.80 1.00
C VAL A 100 -12.05 9.72 -0.48
N THR A 101 -11.05 9.86 -1.33
CA THR A 101 -11.15 9.65 -2.77
C THR A 101 -9.78 9.28 -3.34
N ILE A 102 -9.75 9.02 -4.64
CA ILE A 102 -8.54 8.88 -5.42
C ILE A 102 -8.51 10.03 -6.42
N ALA A 103 -7.40 10.75 -6.44
CA ALA A 103 -7.21 11.94 -7.26
C ALA A 103 -5.83 11.94 -7.91
N PRO A 104 -5.61 12.76 -8.95
CA PRO A 104 -4.28 12.99 -9.50
C PRO A 104 -3.27 13.46 -8.44
N MET A 105 -1.98 13.24 -8.67
CA MET A 105 -0.92 13.53 -7.69
C MET A 105 -0.88 15.01 -7.28
N GLU A 106 -1.12 15.91 -8.23
CA GLU A 106 -1.13 17.36 -8.07
C GLU A 106 -2.44 17.94 -7.53
N ASP A 107 -3.51 17.15 -7.44
CA ASP A 107 -4.79 17.61 -6.90
C ASP A 107 -4.65 18.02 -5.43
N THR A 108 -5.35 19.06 -5.00
CA THR A 108 -5.30 19.58 -3.62
C THR A 108 -6.56 19.26 -2.81
N ILE A 109 -7.41 18.36 -3.31
CA ILE A 109 -8.61 17.92 -2.60
C ILE A 109 -8.30 17.48 -1.16
N PHE A 110 -9.08 18.02 -0.23
CA PHE A 110 -8.95 17.83 1.22
C PHE A 110 -7.69 18.39 1.90
N TYR A 111 -6.84 19.15 1.20
CA TYR A 111 -5.66 19.78 1.82
C TYR A 111 -6.04 20.81 2.89
N ASP A 112 -7.19 21.45 2.72
CA ASP A 112 -7.79 22.38 3.68
C ASP A 112 -8.12 21.75 5.04
N GLN A 113 -8.14 20.41 5.14
CA GLN A 113 -8.38 19.67 6.38
C GLN A 113 -7.14 19.62 7.30
N GLY A 114 -5.99 20.13 6.85
CA GLY A 114 -4.80 20.34 7.67
C GLY A 114 -4.27 19.04 8.29
N ARG A 115 -4.08 19.02 9.62
CA ARG A 115 -3.51 17.86 10.33
C ARG A 115 -4.30 16.55 10.22
N TYR A 116 -5.54 16.62 9.78
CA TYR A 116 -6.42 15.46 9.61
C TYR A 116 -6.28 14.85 8.21
N ALA A 117 -5.69 15.58 7.27
CA ALA A 117 -5.50 15.12 5.91
C ALA A 117 -4.41 14.04 5.84
N PHE A 118 -4.63 13.06 4.97
CA PHE A 118 -3.66 12.03 4.62
C PHE A 118 -3.59 11.88 3.10
N ASN A 119 -2.42 11.47 2.61
CA ASN A 119 -2.21 11.16 1.22
C ASN A 119 -1.32 9.93 1.06
N PHE A 120 -1.72 8.98 0.21
CA PHE A 120 -0.89 7.82 -0.17
C PHE A 120 -0.65 7.82 -1.67
N ALA A 121 0.59 8.06 -2.07
CA ALA A 121 0.97 8.19 -3.47
C ALA A 121 1.10 6.83 -4.17
N LEU A 122 0.60 6.77 -5.40
CA LEU A 122 0.79 5.70 -6.37
C LEU A 122 1.49 6.29 -7.60
N PRO A 123 2.80 6.60 -7.51
CA PRO A 123 3.50 7.43 -8.48
C PRO A 123 3.57 6.85 -9.89
N PHE A 124 3.53 5.53 -10.08
CA PHE A 124 3.52 4.94 -11.43
C PHE A 124 2.12 4.94 -12.06
N LEU A 125 1.08 5.25 -11.28
CA LEU A 125 -0.27 5.46 -11.76
C LEU A 125 -0.62 6.96 -11.89
N GLY A 126 0.24 7.86 -11.41
CA GLY A 126 -0.02 9.31 -11.43
C GLY A 126 -1.15 9.75 -10.51
N ILE A 127 -1.50 8.94 -9.50
CA ILE A 127 -2.61 9.20 -8.57
C ILE A 127 -2.16 9.07 -7.12
N LYS A 128 -3.02 9.52 -6.22
CA LYS A 128 -2.95 9.28 -4.79
C LYS A 128 -4.32 8.98 -4.21
N PHE A 129 -4.35 8.24 -3.11
CA PHE A 129 -5.43 8.39 -2.16
C PHE A 129 -5.30 9.77 -1.52
N ALA A 130 -6.39 10.53 -1.50
CA ALA A 130 -6.51 11.79 -0.79
C ALA A 130 -7.70 11.67 0.15
N GLY A 131 -7.50 12.03 1.41
CA GLY A 131 -8.56 11.94 2.39
C GLY A 131 -8.24 12.68 3.67
N TYR A 132 -9.18 12.63 4.61
CA TYR A 132 -9.02 13.13 5.95
C TYR A 132 -9.84 12.32 6.93
N GLU A 133 -9.42 12.31 8.18
CA GLU A 133 -10.19 11.71 9.28
C GLU A 133 -10.08 12.56 10.54
N LYS A 134 -11.24 13.05 11.01
CA LYS A 134 -11.40 13.72 12.29
C LYS A 134 -12.05 12.75 13.25
N MET A 135 -11.31 12.36 14.29
CA MET A 135 -11.79 11.50 15.36
C MET A 135 -11.26 11.96 16.72
N THR A 136 -11.88 11.47 17.79
CA THR A 136 -11.45 11.71 19.17
C THR A 136 -10.44 10.65 19.59
N TYR A 137 -9.21 11.06 19.88
CA TYR A 137 -8.16 10.15 20.34
C TYR A 137 -8.60 9.32 21.56
N GLY A 138 -8.26 8.03 21.55
CA GLY A 138 -8.53 7.11 22.68
C GLY A 138 -9.94 6.49 22.69
N LYS A 139 -10.85 6.93 21.81
CA LYS A 139 -12.14 6.24 21.61
C LYS A 139 -12.01 5.15 20.56
N ARG A 140 -12.77 4.05 20.72
CA ARG A 140 -12.90 2.99 19.71
C ARG A 140 -13.82 3.48 18.58
N GLN A 141 -13.31 4.34 17.73
CA GLN A 141 -14.00 4.79 16.52
C GLN A 141 -13.55 3.98 15.31
N TYR A 142 -14.38 3.97 14.27
CA TYR A 142 -14.03 3.42 12.97
C TYR A 142 -12.88 4.21 12.37
N ASP A 143 -11.92 3.47 11.83
CA ASP A 143 -10.67 3.97 11.25
C ASP A 143 -10.74 3.77 9.73
N ILE A 144 -10.93 4.87 8.99
CA ILE A 144 -11.07 4.84 7.53
C ILE A 144 -9.80 4.32 6.85
N LEU A 145 -8.62 4.56 7.44
CA LEU A 145 -7.35 4.10 6.89
C LEU A 145 -7.29 2.57 6.82
N LYS A 146 -7.98 1.85 7.71
CA LYS A 146 -8.08 0.39 7.61
C LYS A 146 -8.78 -0.04 6.32
N ALA A 147 -9.90 0.56 5.96
CA ALA A 147 -10.59 0.24 4.71
C ALA A 147 -9.76 0.65 3.48
N VAL A 148 -9.13 1.83 3.53
CA VAL A 148 -8.21 2.29 2.48
C VAL A 148 -7.07 1.30 2.27
N ASN A 149 -6.43 0.83 3.35
CA ASN A 149 -5.32 -0.13 3.25
C ASN A 149 -5.75 -1.51 2.75
N ILE A 150 -6.92 -1.99 3.19
CA ILE A 150 -7.45 -3.30 2.75
C ILE A 150 -7.74 -3.30 1.25
N HIS A 151 -8.44 -2.27 0.76
CA HIS A 151 -8.92 -2.24 -0.63
C HIS A 151 -7.93 -1.60 -1.60
N GLY A 152 -7.07 -0.69 -1.11
CA GLY A 152 -5.99 -0.06 -1.88
C GLY A 152 -4.92 -1.03 -2.36
N VAL A 153 -4.94 -2.28 -1.89
CA VAL A 153 -4.11 -3.36 -2.44
C VAL A 153 -4.35 -3.56 -3.95
N LEU A 154 -5.58 -3.38 -4.45
CA LEU A 154 -5.90 -3.54 -5.88
C LEU A 154 -5.16 -2.53 -6.74
N LEU A 155 -5.08 -1.27 -6.29
CA LEU A 155 -4.30 -0.23 -6.97
C LEU A 155 -2.80 -0.47 -6.83
N SER A 156 -2.37 -0.97 -5.67
CA SER A 156 -0.96 -1.33 -5.44
C SER A 156 -0.51 -2.45 -6.37
N GLU A 157 -1.36 -3.46 -6.61
CA GLU A 157 -1.16 -4.53 -7.58
C GLU A 157 -1.14 -4.02 -9.01
N HIS A 158 -2.10 -3.17 -9.38
CA HIS A 158 -2.14 -2.56 -10.70
C HIS A 158 -0.88 -1.72 -10.98
N GLN A 159 -0.41 -0.98 -9.98
CA GLN A 159 0.82 -0.21 -10.05
C GLN A 159 2.05 -1.08 -10.39
N GLN A 160 2.12 -2.34 -9.89
CA GLN A 160 3.26 -3.23 -10.16
C GLN A 160 3.48 -3.48 -11.65
N LYS A 161 2.43 -3.43 -12.47
CA LYS A 161 2.56 -3.62 -13.93
C LYS A 161 3.45 -2.55 -14.58
N PHE A 162 3.52 -1.37 -13.97
CA PHE A 162 4.25 -0.21 -14.49
C PHE A 162 5.63 -0.02 -13.83
N LEU A 163 6.01 -0.88 -12.88
CA LEU A 163 7.33 -0.81 -12.28
C LEU A 163 8.39 -1.24 -13.31
N PRO A 164 9.49 -0.48 -13.47
CA PRO A 164 10.54 -0.84 -14.42
C PRO A 164 11.28 -2.12 -14.02
N LEU A 165 11.26 -2.48 -12.74
CA LEU A 165 11.80 -3.72 -12.21
C LEU A 165 10.63 -4.60 -11.76
N GLN A 166 10.34 -5.65 -12.53
CA GLN A 166 9.25 -6.57 -12.26
C GLN A 166 9.76 -7.77 -11.48
N MET A 167 9.02 -8.17 -10.45
CA MET A 167 9.29 -9.40 -9.71
C MET A 167 8.27 -10.46 -10.07
N THR A 168 8.73 -11.69 -10.27
CA THR A 168 7.85 -12.86 -10.41
C THR A 168 8.30 -13.95 -9.45
N LEU A 169 7.33 -14.74 -8.98
CA LEU A 169 7.56 -15.92 -8.17
C LEU A 169 7.02 -17.13 -8.92
N LYS A 170 7.82 -18.19 -9.00
CA LYS A 170 7.42 -19.43 -9.66
C LYS A 170 7.69 -20.61 -8.74
N PRO A 171 6.68 -21.40 -8.34
CA PRO A 171 6.95 -22.56 -7.53
C PRO A 171 7.54 -23.68 -8.40
N ALA A 172 8.40 -24.52 -7.82
CA ALA A 172 8.89 -25.71 -8.50
C ALA A 172 7.74 -26.71 -8.79
N LYS A 173 6.73 -26.76 -7.91
CA LYS A 173 5.53 -27.61 -8.03
C LYS A 173 4.29 -26.84 -7.58
N THR A 174 3.12 -27.21 -8.10
CA THR A 174 1.84 -26.61 -7.66
C THR A 174 1.29 -27.22 -6.37
N SER A 175 1.78 -28.40 -5.99
CA SER A 175 1.38 -29.12 -4.77
C SER A 175 2.59 -29.72 -4.07
N TYR A 176 2.58 -29.66 -2.74
CA TYR A 176 3.62 -30.17 -1.83
C TYR A 176 2.97 -31.05 -0.76
N LYS A 177 3.71 -32.01 -0.21
CA LYS A 177 3.27 -32.81 0.93
C LYS A 177 3.44 -32.04 2.24
N VAL A 178 2.67 -32.43 3.26
CA VAL A 178 2.88 -31.94 4.64
C VAL A 178 4.37 -32.10 5.03
N LYS A 179 4.96 -31.02 5.57
CA LYS A 179 6.38 -30.89 5.92
C LYS A 179 7.38 -30.93 4.75
N GLU A 180 6.93 -31.05 3.51
CA GLU A 180 7.82 -30.90 2.34
C GLU A 180 8.31 -29.45 2.26
N VAL A 181 9.60 -29.26 2.02
CA VAL A 181 10.20 -27.95 1.78
C VAL A 181 9.63 -27.36 0.50
N ILE A 182 9.22 -26.09 0.55
CA ILE A 182 8.61 -25.41 -0.58
C ILE A 182 9.73 -24.76 -1.40
N GLU A 183 9.97 -25.26 -2.60
CA GLU A 183 10.97 -24.70 -3.51
C GLU A 183 10.32 -23.72 -4.49
N PHE A 184 10.91 -22.53 -4.64
CA PHE A 184 10.41 -21.53 -5.57
C PHE A 184 11.53 -20.65 -6.12
N ASP A 185 11.36 -20.21 -7.35
CA ASP A 185 12.22 -19.27 -8.02
C ASP A 185 11.68 -17.85 -7.86
N VAL A 186 12.61 -16.93 -7.67
CA VAL A 186 12.40 -15.49 -7.67
C VAL A 186 13.14 -14.95 -8.89
N GLU A 187 12.41 -14.24 -9.75
CA GLU A 187 12.99 -13.52 -10.88
C GLU A 187 12.77 -12.02 -10.67
N LEU A 188 13.83 -11.24 -10.89
CA LEU A 188 13.75 -9.80 -11.11
C LEU A 188 14.11 -9.49 -12.55
N LYS A 189 13.16 -8.90 -13.29
CA LYS A 189 13.30 -8.52 -14.69
C LYS A 189 13.32 -7.01 -14.86
N ASN A 190 14.35 -6.50 -15.53
CA ASN A 190 14.43 -5.10 -15.92
C ASN A 190 13.67 -4.89 -17.24
N ILE A 191 12.48 -4.30 -17.18
CA ILE A 191 11.70 -3.99 -18.38
C ILE A 191 11.96 -2.57 -18.91
N SER A 192 12.83 -1.80 -18.27
CA SER A 192 13.17 -0.44 -18.72
C SER A 192 14.17 -0.45 -19.88
N ALA A 193 14.36 0.72 -20.50
CA ALA A 193 15.36 0.92 -21.55
C ALA A 193 16.80 1.07 -21.01
N HIS A 194 16.98 1.18 -19.69
CA HIS A 194 18.27 1.48 -19.06
C HIS A 194 18.77 0.31 -18.22
N HIS A 195 20.07 0.25 -17.98
CA HIS A 195 20.63 -0.71 -17.04
C HIS A 195 20.23 -0.34 -15.61
N MET A 196 20.00 -1.35 -14.77
CA MET A 196 19.69 -1.15 -13.35
C MET A 196 20.71 -1.83 -12.46
N TYR A 197 21.15 -1.09 -11.44
CA TYR A 197 21.93 -1.63 -10.34
C TYR A 197 20.96 -2.05 -9.25
N ILE A 198 20.99 -3.33 -8.88
CA ILE A 198 20.14 -3.87 -7.83
C ILE A 198 21.02 -4.57 -6.80
N HIS A 199 20.55 -4.64 -5.55
CA HIS A 199 21.14 -5.56 -4.58
C HIS A 199 20.96 -7.01 -5.04
N GLU A 200 21.85 -7.89 -4.60
CA GLU A 200 21.67 -9.31 -4.88
C GLU A 200 20.40 -9.84 -4.19
N ILE A 201 19.63 -10.70 -4.88
CA ILE A 201 18.46 -11.38 -4.32
C ILE A 201 18.95 -12.43 -3.31
N ASN A 202 18.68 -12.20 -2.02
CA ASN A 202 19.02 -13.05 -0.89
C ASN A 202 18.03 -12.82 0.27
N GLU A 203 18.27 -13.46 1.40
CA GLU A 203 17.42 -13.44 2.60
C GLU A 203 17.34 -12.06 3.27
N ASN A 204 18.28 -11.16 2.97
CA ASN A 204 18.29 -9.79 3.50
C ASN A 204 17.60 -8.78 2.57
N SER A 205 17.50 -9.12 1.29
CA SER A 205 16.89 -8.27 0.25
C SER A 205 15.50 -8.74 -0.18
N LEU A 206 15.07 -9.95 0.19
CA LEU A 206 13.73 -10.48 -0.08
C LEU A 206 12.98 -10.75 1.23
N TYR A 207 11.78 -10.19 1.35
CA TYR A 207 10.92 -10.38 2.52
C TYR A 207 9.65 -11.09 2.11
N CYS A 208 9.48 -12.35 2.50
CA CYS A 208 8.27 -13.13 2.22
C CYS A 208 7.39 -13.24 3.47
N GLN A 209 6.09 -13.14 3.27
CA GLN A 209 5.08 -13.23 4.32
C GLN A 209 4.04 -14.29 3.98
N PHE A 210 3.63 -15.03 5.02
CA PHE A 210 2.49 -15.94 5.02
C PHE A 210 1.66 -15.66 6.26
N ASN A 211 0.34 -15.53 6.12
CA ASN A 211 -0.58 -15.19 7.21
C ASN A 211 -0.12 -13.98 8.06
N ASN A 212 0.33 -12.91 7.39
CA ASN A 212 0.84 -11.67 8.00
C ASN A 212 2.05 -11.86 8.93
N LYS A 213 2.79 -12.96 8.79
CA LYS A 213 4.03 -13.23 9.52
C LYS A 213 5.16 -13.43 8.52
N VAL A 214 6.37 -13.03 8.93
CA VAL A 214 7.58 -13.34 8.16
C VAL A 214 7.68 -14.85 8.03
N TRP A 215 7.86 -15.31 6.81
CA TRP A 215 7.98 -16.73 6.49
C TRP A 215 9.45 -17.10 6.30
N GLY A 216 9.88 -18.20 6.95
CA GLY A 216 11.25 -18.66 6.89
C GLY A 216 11.61 -19.17 5.50
N MET A 217 12.71 -18.65 4.95
CA MET A 217 13.29 -19.12 3.69
C MET A 217 14.81 -19.01 3.71
N GLN A 218 15.44 -19.85 2.90
CA GLN A 218 16.87 -19.85 2.65
C GLN A 218 17.12 -19.94 1.15
N ARG A 219 18.09 -19.19 0.66
CA ARG A 219 18.52 -19.26 -0.72
C ARG A 219 19.27 -20.57 -0.97
N ARG A 220 19.02 -21.20 -2.11
CA ARG A 220 19.84 -22.32 -2.59
C ARG A 220 21.14 -21.78 -3.20
N GLY A 221 22.28 -22.21 -2.65
CA GLY A 221 23.62 -21.86 -3.13
C GLY A 221 24.31 -20.76 -2.32
N ALA A 222 25.49 -20.32 -2.76
CA ALA A 222 26.28 -19.33 -2.03
C ALA A 222 25.58 -17.96 -1.97
N SER A 223 25.55 -17.37 -0.77
CA SER A 223 25.12 -15.99 -0.56
C SER A 223 26.23 -15.02 -0.97
N GLY A 224 25.96 -14.14 -1.93
CA GLY A 224 26.77 -12.95 -2.15
C GLY A 224 26.08 -11.71 -1.60
N THR A 225 26.88 -10.67 -1.39
CA THR A 225 26.43 -9.33 -0.97
C THR A 225 26.72 -8.29 -2.04
N LYS A 226 27.03 -8.71 -3.27
CA LYS A 226 27.47 -7.79 -4.32
C LYS A 226 26.27 -7.28 -5.10
N ASP A 227 26.27 -5.99 -5.42
CA ASP A 227 25.28 -5.44 -6.34
C ASP A 227 25.41 -6.10 -7.72
N VAL A 228 24.27 -6.31 -8.36
CA VAL A 228 24.14 -6.94 -9.67
C VAL A 228 23.64 -5.88 -10.65
N VAL A 229 24.28 -5.81 -11.83
CA VAL A 229 23.77 -5.02 -12.94
C VAL A 229 22.85 -5.90 -13.78
N ILE A 230 21.58 -5.51 -13.91
CA ILE A 230 20.63 -6.11 -14.85
C ILE A 230 20.52 -5.17 -16.03
N LYS A 231 20.92 -5.61 -17.23
CA LYS A 231 20.78 -4.77 -18.42
C LYS A 231 19.32 -4.64 -18.83
N SER A 232 19.06 -3.75 -19.79
CA SER A 232 17.74 -3.59 -20.38
C SER A 232 17.21 -4.93 -20.88
N GLN A 233 15.97 -5.27 -20.50
CA GLN A 233 15.26 -6.51 -20.84
C GLN A 233 15.86 -7.81 -20.25
N GLU A 234 16.93 -7.75 -19.45
CA GLU A 234 17.50 -8.92 -18.79
C GLU A 234 16.78 -9.26 -17.47
N SER A 235 16.97 -10.50 -17.04
CA SER A 235 16.46 -11.03 -15.79
C SER A 235 17.59 -11.62 -14.94
N VAL A 236 17.40 -11.59 -13.62
CA VAL A 236 18.21 -12.38 -12.68
C VAL A 236 17.30 -13.30 -11.88
N HIS A 237 17.75 -14.55 -11.72
CA HIS A 237 16.98 -15.61 -11.08
C HIS A 237 17.70 -16.14 -9.86
N ARG A 238 16.95 -16.44 -8.79
CA ARG A 238 17.43 -17.14 -7.60
C ARG A 238 16.38 -18.10 -7.08
N THR A 239 16.82 -19.28 -6.67
CA THR A 239 15.97 -20.32 -6.08
C THR A 239 16.03 -20.24 -4.56
N PHE A 240 14.88 -20.36 -3.92
CA PHE A 240 14.70 -20.36 -2.48
C PHE A 240 14.01 -21.64 -2.00
N LEU A 241 14.34 -22.03 -0.78
CA LEU A 241 13.76 -23.12 -0.02
C LEU A 241 13.03 -22.52 1.17
N GLY A 242 11.71 -22.64 1.20
CA GLY A 242 10.85 -22.14 2.27
C GLY A 242 10.28 -23.23 3.17
N GLU A 243 9.83 -22.82 4.35
CA GLU A 243 9.26 -23.72 5.36
C GLU A 243 7.95 -24.39 4.89
N GLY A 244 7.87 -25.72 4.95
CA GLY A 244 6.64 -26.47 4.69
C GLY A 244 5.58 -26.31 5.78
N LEU A 245 4.31 -26.59 5.45
CA LEU A 245 3.22 -26.59 6.44
C LEU A 245 3.17 -27.90 7.24
N LYS A 246 2.76 -27.81 8.50
CA LYS A 246 2.55 -28.97 9.39
C LYS A 246 1.20 -29.68 9.18
N ALA A 247 0.32 -29.11 8.36
CA ALA A 247 -1.00 -29.65 8.03
C ALA A 247 -1.36 -29.25 6.59
N PRO A 248 -2.30 -29.96 5.93
CA PRO A 248 -2.80 -29.58 4.63
C PRO A 248 -3.39 -28.17 4.62
N GLY A 249 -3.29 -27.49 3.48
CA GLY A 249 -3.80 -26.14 3.33
C GLY A 249 -3.28 -25.46 2.07
N GLN A 250 -3.51 -24.16 1.98
CA GLN A 250 -2.99 -23.31 0.92
C GLN A 250 -1.99 -22.33 1.53
N ILE A 251 -0.84 -22.18 0.88
CA ILE A 251 0.13 -21.15 1.22
C ILE A 251 -0.03 -20.04 0.17
N ASP A 252 -0.51 -18.88 0.61
CA ASP A 252 -0.49 -17.65 -0.18
C ASP A 252 0.64 -16.75 0.32
N LEU A 253 1.76 -16.79 -0.39
CA LEU A 253 2.94 -16.02 -0.10
C LEU A 253 2.88 -14.67 -0.78
N SER A 254 3.26 -13.63 -0.07
CA SER A 254 3.58 -12.32 -0.65
C SER A 254 5.03 -12.01 -0.35
N CYS A 255 5.85 -11.85 -1.38
CA CYS A 255 7.24 -11.45 -1.24
C CYS A 255 7.43 -10.03 -1.75
N THR A 256 8.27 -9.26 -1.04
CA THR A 256 8.64 -7.89 -1.39
C THR A 256 10.15 -7.78 -1.47
N TYR A 257 10.65 -7.22 -2.57
CA TYR A 257 12.06 -6.97 -2.76
C TYR A 257 12.46 -5.62 -2.14
N ASN A 258 13.58 -5.60 -1.43
CA ASN A 258 14.02 -4.46 -0.61
C ASN A 258 14.79 -3.42 -1.41
N MET A 259 14.16 -2.93 -2.47
CA MET A 259 14.63 -1.81 -3.26
C MET A 259 13.40 -1.03 -3.69
N SER A 260 13.40 0.28 -3.44
CA SER A 260 12.28 1.14 -3.84
C SER A 260 12.63 1.95 -5.09
N ILE A 261 11.73 1.97 -6.06
CA ILE A 261 11.80 2.86 -7.22
C ILE A 261 10.67 3.87 -7.06
N LYS A 262 11.01 5.16 -6.94
CA LYS A 262 10.05 6.22 -6.57
C LYS A 262 9.21 5.88 -5.32
N GLY A 263 9.82 5.22 -4.32
CA GLY A 263 9.13 4.82 -3.09
C GLY A 263 8.29 3.54 -3.20
N VAL A 264 8.20 2.90 -4.37
CA VAL A 264 7.46 1.64 -4.56
C VAL A 264 8.43 0.46 -4.63
N LYS A 265 8.19 -0.57 -3.81
CA LYS A 265 8.97 -1.81 -3.83
C LYS A 265 8.33 -2.82 -4.78
N PRO A 266 9.12 -3.53 -5.62
CA PRO A 266 8.62 -4.69 -6.35
C PRO A 266 8.08 -5.73 -5.39
N PHE A 267 6.87 -6.21 -5.63
CA PHE A 267 6.30 -7.34 -4.90
C PHE A 267 5.68 -8.34 -5.85
N ALA A 268 5.58 -9.59 -5.40
CA ALA A 268 4.95 -10.67 -6.15
C ALA A 268 4.29 -11.65 -5.18
N LYS A 269 3.27 -12.34 -5.67
CA LYS A 269 2.52 -13.33 -4.91
C LYS A 269 2.72 -14.72 -5.50
N LEU A 270 2.70 -15.70 -4.62
CA LEU A 270 2.81 -17.11 -4.97
C LEU A 270 1.74 -17.88 -4.20
N SER A 271 1.02 -18.79 -4.88
CA SER A 271 0.05 -19.67 -4.24
C SER A 271 0.39 -21.13 -4.52
N VAL A 272 0.49 -21.93 -3.47
CA VAL A 272 0.77 -23.38 -3.56
C VAL A 272 -0.13 -24.17 -2.62
N LYS A 273 -0.44 -25.42 -2.99
CA LYS A 273 -1.24 -26.32 -2.15
C LYS A 273 -0.35 -27.26 -1.35
N VAL A 274 -0.71 -27.51 -0.11
CA VAL A 274 -0.13 -28.56 0.74
C VAL A 274 -1.18 -29.64 0.97
N VAL A 275 -0.85 -30.87 0.60
CA VAL A 275 -1.74 -32.05 0.66
C VAL A 275 -1.21 -33.09 1.63
N ASN A 276 -2.10 -33.98 2.08
CA ASN A 276 -1.68 -35.20 2.77
C ASN A 276 -0.86 -36.10 1.82
N GLU A 277 -0.11 -37.04 2.41
CA GLU A 277 0.75 -37.97 1.65
C GLU A 277 0.04 -38.79 0.59
#